data_AF-A0A256BJC8-F1
#
_entry.id   AF-A0A256BJC8-F1
#
_cell.length_a   1.000
_cell.length_b   1.000
_cell.length_c   1.000
_cell.angle_alpha   90.00
_cell.angle_beta   90.00
_cell.angle_gamma   90.00
#
_symmetry.space_group_name_H-M   'P 1'
#
loop_
_entity.id
_entity.type
_entity.pdbx_description
1 polymer ?
#
loop_
_entity_poly.entity_id
_entity_poly.type
_entity_poly.pdbx_seq_one_letter_code
_entity_poly.pdbx_strand_id
1 'polypeptide(L)'
;MPIPDSTRQIIRERAGFLCEYCHSSERLSASRFTIDHVIPASLGGSDHIDNLALACRRCNERRYNFVAGFDVETQQIVPVFNPRKQDWAEHFIWTAGGTVVKGVTPIGRATCDRFDLNDMRYPEGDSIRSTRQFWIQTGLHPPSLDPIKI
;
A
#
# COMPACT_ATOMS: atom_id res chain seq x y z
N MET A 1 8.17 -22.78 5.74
CA MET A 1 8.27 -22.46 7.17
C MET A 1 7.60 -21.12 7.41
N PRO A 2 7.05 -20.82 8.60
CA PRO A 2 6.58 -19.47 8.88
C PRO A 2 7.77 -18.48 8.89
N ILE A 3 7.56 -17.27 8.39
CA ILE A 3 8.56 -16.18 8.45
C ILE A 3 8.84 -15.87 9.93
N PRO A 4 10.11 -15.93 10.39
CA PRO A 4 10.47 -15.71 11.80
C PRO A 4 10.06 -14.32 12.33
N ASP A 5 9.76 -14.23 13.62
CA ASP A 5 9.36 -12.96 14.25
C ASP A 5 10.46 -11.88 14.19
N SER A 6 11.73 -12.28 14.25
CA SER A 6 12.86 -11.36 14.05
C SER A 6 12.82 -10.72 12.66
N THR A 7 12.62 -11.53 11.61
CA THR A 7 12.47 -11.04 10.23
C THR A 7 11.24 -10.13 10.09
N ARG A 8 10.11 -10.51 10.71
CA ARG A 8 8.89 -9.69 10.72
C ARG A 8 9.12 -8.32 11.35
N GLN A 9 9.91 -8.24 12.42
CA GLN A 9 10.24 -6.99 13.08
C GLN A 9 11.13 -6.10 12.21
N ILE A 10 12.16 -6.66 11.57
CA ILE A 10 13.03 -5.91 10.64
C ILE A 10 12.21 -5.32 9.49
N ILE A 11 11.25 -6.07 8.94
CA ILE A 11 10.36 -5.58 7.88
C ILE A 11 9.51 -4.40 8.36
N ARG A 12 8.98 -4.47 9.59
CA ARG A 12 8.19 -3.37 10.17
C ARG A 12 9.01 -2.10 10.37
N GLU A 13 10.21 -2.24 10.92
CA GLU A 13 11.12 -1.12 11.16
C GLU A 13 11.55 -0.46 9.85
N ARG A 14 11.94 -1.26 8.84
CA ARG A 14 12.26 -0.77 7.49
C ARG A 14 11.09 0.00 6.87
N ALA A 15 9.86 -0.48 7.06
CA ALA A 15 8.66 0.16 6.53
C ALA A 15 8.17 1.36 7.37
N GLY A 16 8.86 1.73 8.46
CA GLY A 16 8.42 2.79 9.36
C GLY A 16 7.05 2.52 9.99
N PHE A 17 6.66 1.24 10.12
CA PHE A 17 5.32 0.81 10.51
C PHE A 17 4.19 1.35 9.61
N LEU A 18 4.49 1.63 8.34
CA LEU A 18 3.51 2.00 7.32
C LEU A 18 3.25 0.81 6.39
N CYS A 19 2.02 0.67 5.92
CA CYS A 19 1.73 -0.24 4.81
C CYS A 19 2.48 0.27 3.59
N GLU A 20 3.35 -0.54 3.01
CA GLU A 20 4.25 -0.12 1.92
C GLU A 20 3.54 0.12 0.58
N TYR A 21 2.22 -0.06 0.54
CA TYR A 21 1.37 0.22 -0.63
C TYR A 21 0.49 1.47 -0.41
N CYS A 22 -0.28 1.50 0.69
CA CYS A 22 -1.25 2.58 0.95
C CYS A 22 -0.80 3.61 1.98
N HIS A 23 0.40 3.43 2.55
CA HIS A 23 1.02 4.32 3.54
C HIS A 23 0.14 4.62 4.77
N SER A 24 -0.81 3.72 5.07
CA SER A 24 -1.57 3.76 6.33
C SER A 24 -0.69 3.24 7.46
N SER A 25 -0.77 3.85 8.63
CA SER A 25 0.05 3.44 9.80
C SER A 25 -0.53 2.20 10.49
N GLU A 26 0.33 1.24 10.84
CA GLU A 26 -0.04 0.08 11.66
C GLU A 26 -0.58 0.55 13.03
N ARG A 27 -0.07 1.67 13.56
CA ARG A 27 -0.49 2.27 14.83
C ARG A 27 -1.96 2.72 14.84
N LEU A 28 -2.52 3.03 13.67
CA LEU A 28 -3.90 3.47 13.49
C LEU A 28 -4.85 2.31 13.15
N SER A 29 -4.34 1.07 13.09
CA SER A 29 -5.12 -0.12 12.77
C SER A 29 -5.43 -0.92 14.02
N ALA A 30 -6.66 -1.47 14.09
CA ALA A 30 -7.06 -2.38 15.17
C ALA A 30 -6.29 -3.71 15.13
N SER A 31 -5.78 -4.10 13.96
CA SER A 31 -5.03 -5.34 13.76
C SER A 31 -3.61 -5.05 13.27
N ARG A 32 -2.64 -5.85 13.71
CA ARG A 32 -1.28 -5.86 13.14
C ARG A 32 -1.32 -6.07 11.63
N PHE A 33 -0.41 -5.44 10.93
CA PHE A 33 -0.20 -5.67 9.51
C PHE A 33 0.46 -7.02 9.27
N THR A 34 0.26 -7.51 8.05
CA THR A 34 0.74 -8.79 7.55
C THR A 34 2.03 -8.61 6.75
N ILE A 35 2.78 -9.69 6.57
CA ILE A 35 3.91 -9.72 5.64
C ILE A 35 3.42 -10.28 4.31
N ASP A 36 3.63 -9.50 3.25
CA ASP A 36 3.25 -9.83 1.88
C ASP A 36 4.49 -10.13 1.03
N HIS A 37 4.36 -11.02 0.06
CA HIS A 37 5.42 -11.42 -0.87
C HIS A 37 5.30 -10.66 -2.18
N VAL A 38 6.21 -9.71 -2.45
CA VAL A 38 6.23 -8.84 -3.64
C VAL A 38 6.25 -9.60 -4.96
N ILE A 39 6.94 -10.74 -5.00
CA ILE A 39 6.67 -11.84 -5.93
C ILE A 39 5.90 -12.87 -5.11
N PRO A 40 4.63 -13.18 -5.43
CA PRO A 40 3.82 -14.10 -4.64
C PRO A 40 4.48 -15.47 -4.48
N ALA A 41 4.33 -16.08 -3.30
CA ALA A 41 4.84 -17.44 -3.06
C ALA A 41 4.24 -18.47 -4.05
N SER A 42 2.98 -18.30 -4.44
CA SER A 42 2.32 -19.13 -5.47
C SER A 42 2.95 -19.01 -6.86
N LEU A 43 3.76 -17.98 -7.09
CA LEU A 43 4.52 -17.74 -8.32
C LEU A 43 6.03 -17.96 -8.11
N GLY A 44 6.43 -18.66 -7.04
CA GLY A 44 7.83 -18.97 -6.75
C GLY A 44 8.60 -17.90 -5.99
N GLY A 45 7.92 -16.90 -5.41
CA GLY A 45 8.57 -15.88 -4.59
C GLY A 45 9.22 -16.43 -3.31
N SER A 46 10.40 -15.93 -2.97
CA SER A 46 11.16 -16.36 -1.79
C SER A 46 10.67 -15.70 -0.50
N ASP A 47 10.95 -16.33 0.64
CA ASP A 47 10.82 -15.72 1.99
C ASP A 47 11.99 -14.77 2.35
N HIS A 48 12.88 -14.45 1.40
CA HIS A 48 13.98 -13.51 1.63
C HIS A 48 13.42 -12.09 1.85
N ILE A 49 14.05 -11.32 2.74
CA ILE A 49 13.57 -9.99 3.15
C ILE A 49 13.40 -9.00 1.99
N ASP A 50 14.15 -9.18 0.91
CA ASP A 50 14.10 -8.38 -0.32
C ASP A 50 12.87 -8.67 -1.18
N ASN A 51 12.13 -9.75 -0.87
CA ASN A 51 10.85 -10.08 -1.49
C ASN A 51 9.66 -9.84 -0.55
N LEU A 52 9.90 -9.37 0.67
CA LEU A 52 8.85 -9.20 1.67
C LEU A 52 8.51 -7.72 1.87
N ALA A 53 7.23 -7.41 2.02
CA ALA A 53 6.70 -6.09 2.30
C ALA A 53 5.74 -6.09 3.49
N LEU A 54 5.72 -5.02 4.28
CA LEU A 54 4.69 -4.79 5.29
C LEU A 54 3.41 -4.32 4.59
N ALA A 55 2.33 -5.06 4.75
CA ALA A 55 1.05 -4.76 4.11
C ALA A 55 -0.10 -4.80 5.11
N CYS A 56 -0.94 -3.76 5.09
CA CYS A 56 -2.22 -3.84 5.79
C CYS A 56 -3.06 -4.98 5.19
N ARG A 57 -3.98 -5.53 5.99
CA ARG A 57 -4.85 -6.64 5.57
C ARG A 57 -5.57 -6.35 4.25
N ARG A 58 -6.11 -5.13 4.08
CA ARG A 58 -6.81 -4.71 2.84
C ARG A 58 -5.91 -4.77 1.61
N CYS A 59 -4.70 -4.20 1.68
CA CYS A 59 -3.77 -4.21 0.55
C CYS A 59 -3.30 -5.62 0.22
N ASN A 60 -2.93 -6.41 1.24
CA ASN A 60 -2.46 -7.78 1.03
C ASN A 60 -3.55 -8.65 0.36
N GLU A 61 -4.78 -8.62 0.88
CA GLU A 61 -5.88 -9.41 0.33
C GLU A 61 -6.26 -9.00 -1.09
N ARG A 62 -6.23 -7.70 -1.40
CA ARG A 62 -6.59 -7.19 -2.73
C ARG A 62 -5.48 -7.40 -3.76
N ARG A 63 -4.23 -7.34 -3.31
CA ARG A 63 -3.09 -7.74 -4.14
C ARG A 63 -3.16 -9.23 -4.47
N TYR A 64 -3.48 -10.07 -3.48
CA TYR A 64 -3.54 -11.52 -3.66
C TYR A 64 -2.25 -12.06 -4.31
N ASN A 65 -2.33 -12.64 -5.50
CA ASN A 65 -1.17 -13.07 -6.29
C ASN A 65 -0.96 -12.21 -7.56
N PHE A 66 -1.60 -11.05 -7.66
CA PHE A 66 -1.46 -10.17 -8.82
C PHE A 66 -0.12 -9.44 -8.79
N VAL A 67 0.62 -9.52 -9.90
CA VAL A 67 1.89 -8.80 -10.14
C VAL A 67 1.75 -7.67 -11.16
N ALA A 68 0.57 -7.54 -11.76
CA ALA A 68 0.26 -6.53 -12.77
C ALA A 68 -1.19 -6.03 -12.61
N GLY A 69 -1.43 -4.80 -13.08
CA GLY A 69 -2.74 -4.17 -13.10
C GLY A 69 -2.96 -3.49 -14.45
N PHE A 70 -4.22 -3.22 -14.77
CA PHE A 70 -4.60 -2.45 -15.95
C PHE A 70 -4.56 -0.97 -15.60
N ASP A 71 -3.81 -0.17 -16.36
CA ASP A 71 -3.85 1.29 -16.27
C ASP A 71 -4.91 1.83 -17.23
N VAL A 72 -5.96 2.43 -16.68
CA VAL A 72 -7.09 2.95 -17.45
C VAL A 72 -6.71 4.11 -18.38
N GLU A 73 -5.66 4.89 -18.07
CA GLU A 73 -5.27 6.01 -18.92
C GLU A 73 -4.47 5.56 -20.15
N THR A 74 -3.48 4.67 -19.97
CA THR A 74 -2.67 4.17 -21.09
C THR A 74 -3.29 2.97 -21.81
N GLN A 75 -4.33 2.37 -21.24
CA GLN A 75 -4.96 1.12 -21.73
C GLN A 75 -3.98 -0.06 -21.79
N GLN A 76 -2.97 -0.08 -20.91
CA GLN A 76 -1.94 -1.10 -20.86
C GLN A 76 -1.99 -1.90 -19.56
N ILE A 77 -1.60 -3.18 -19.64
CA ILE A 77 -1.28 -3.96 -18.45
C ILE A 77 0.17 -3.64 -18.06
N VAL A 78 0.34 -3.09 -16.87
CA VAL A 78 1.64 -2.69 -16.32
C VAL A 78 1.89 -3.39 -14.98
N PRO A 79 3.16 -3.55 -14.54
CA PRO A 79 3.44 -4.06 -13.21
C PRO A 79 2.74 -3.24 -12.12
N VAL A 80 2.30 -3.90 -11.04
CA VAL A 80 1.91 -3.17 -9.83
C VAL A 80 3.16 -2.69 -9.08
N PHE A 81 2.97 -1.69 -8.23
CA PHE A 81 4.04 -1.05 -7.48
C PHE A 81 4.85 -2.07 -6.66
N ASN A 82 6.17 -1.94 -6.73
CA ASN A 82 7.12 -2.78 -6.04
C ASN A 82 7.93 -1.94 -5.02
N PRO A 83 7.60 -2.02 -3.71
CA PRO A 83 8.27 -1.23 -2.66
C PRO A 83 9.74 -1.61 -2.42
N ARG A 84 10.24 -2.65 -3.09
CA ARG A 84 11.64 -3.07 -3.04
C ARG A 84 12.48 -2.46 -4.16
N LYS A 85 11.85 -1.92 -5.19
CA LYS A 85 12.52 -1.40 -6.40
C LYS A 85 12.14 0.03 -6.78
N GLN A 86 11.09 0.57 -6.17
CA GLN A 86 10.48 1.84 -6.58
C GLN A 86 10.27 2.74 -5.37
N ASP A 87 10.42 4.05 -5.56
CA ASP A 87 10.07 5.05 -4.55
C ASP A 87 8.57 5.33 -4.61
N TRP A 88 7.90 5.30 -3.46
CA TRP A 88 6.47 5.58 -3.37
C TRP A 88 6.14 6.99 -3.88
N ALA A 89 6.98 7.99 -3.59
CA ALA A 89 6.74 9.38 -3.94
C ALA A 89 6.82 9.67 -5.46
N GLU A 90 7.48 8.78 -6.23
CA GLU A 90 7.49 8.86 -7.70
C GLU A 90 6.17 8.38 -8.32
N HIS A 91 5.45 7.49 -7.62
CA HIS A 91 4.28 6.81 -8.15
C HIS A 91 2.96 7.31 -7.59
N PHE A 92 2.98 7.89 -6.38
CA PHE A 92 1.78 8.27 -5.64
C PHE A 92 1.91 9.62 -4.98
N ILE A 93 0.76 10.26 -4.78
CA ILE A 93 0.62 11.49 -4.01
C ILE A 93 -0.69 11.44 -3.22
N TRP A 94 -0.69 11.98 -2.00
CA TRP A 94 -1.95 12.24 -1.29
C TRP A 94 -2.64 13.46 -1.90
N THR A 95 -3.94 13.38 -2.16
CA THR A 95 -4.69 14.58 -2.57
C THR A 95 -4.81 15.59 -1.43
N ALA A 96 -5.21 16.82 -1.75
CA ALA A 96 -5.63 17.79 -0.75
C ALA A 96 -6.63 17.13 0.23
N GLY A 97 -6.39 17.33 1.53
CA GLY A 97 -7.16 16.67 2.59
C GLY A 97 -6.67 15.27 2.98
N GLY A 98 -5.64 14.71 2.36
CA GLY A 98 -4.93 13.53 2.88
C GLY A 98 -5.70 12.21 2.89
N THR A 99 -6.86 12.12 2.25
CA THR A 99 -7.71 10.92 2.33
C THR A 99 -7.67 10.03 1.10
N VAL A 100 -7.18 10.55 -0.03
CA VAL A 100 -7.10 9.82 -1.30
C VAL A 100 -5.64 9.72 -1.75
N VAL A 101 -5.21 8.50 -2.05
CA VAL A 101 -3.95 8.21 -2.74
C VAL A 101 -4.20 8.28 -4.24
N LYS A 102 -3.56 9.24 -4.93
CA LYS A 102 -3.60 9.33 -6.38
C LYS A 102 -2.35 8.73 -6.99
N GLY A 103 -2.51 7.77 -7.89
CA GLY A 103 -1.43 7.31 -8.75
C GLY A 103 -1.09 8.35 -9.81
N VAL A 104 0.18 8.76 -9.93
CA VAL A 104 0.65 9.79 -10.88
C VAL A 104 1.46 9.23 -12.05
N THR A 105 1.66 7.92 -12.06
CA THR A 105 2.29 7.17 -13.15
C THR A 105 1.37 6.00 -13.56
N PRO A 106 1.59 5.35 -14.72
CA PRO A 106 0.84 4.16 -15.11
C PRO A 106 0.87 3.07 -14.03
N ILE A 107 2.04 2.79 -13.43
CA ILE A 107 2.19 1.83 -12.34
C ILE A 107 1.38 2.27 -11.10
N GLY A 108 1.45 3.55 -10.74
CA GLY A 108 0.70 4.08 -9.60
C GLY A 108 -0.81 3.95 -9.80
N ARG A 109 -1.35 4.32 -10.96
CA ARG A 109 -2.78 4.21 -11.26
C ARG A 109 -3.24 2.75 -11.29
N ALA A 110 -2.53 1.88 -12.00
CA ALA A 110 -2.81 0.46 -12.03
C ALA A 110 -2.79 -0.18 -10.63
N THR A 111 -1.88 0.27 -9.76
CA THR A 111 -1.82 -0.18 -8.36
C THR A 111 -3.00 0.35 -7.55
N CYS A 112 -3.33 1.64 -7.66
CA CYS A 112 -4.50 2.24 -7.01
C CYS A 112 -5.77 1.45 -7.33
N ASP A 113 -5.97 1.09 -8.59
CA ASP A 113 -7.17 0.37 -9.04
C ASP A 113 -7.12 -1.11 -8.62
N ARG A 114 -5.97 -1.77 -8.78
CA ARG A 114 -5.81 -3.19 -8.43
C ARG A 114 -5.99 -3.45 -6.94
N PHE A 115 -5.38 -2.62 -6.12
CA PHE A 115 -5.44 -2.72 -4.66
C PHE A 115 -6.65 -1.97 -4.10
N ASP A 116 -7.37 -1.23 -4.95
CA ASP A 116 -8.44 -0.33 -4.54
C ASP A 116 -8.01 0.50 -3.32
N LEU A 117 -6.86 1.18 -3.41
CA LEU A 117 -6.20 1.83 -2.27
C LEU A 117 -7.09 2.87 -1.55
N ASN A 118 -8.07 3.39 -2.28
CA ASN A 118 -9.03 4.38 -1.80
C ASN A 118 -10.40 3.81 -1.46
N ASP A 119 -10.62 2.49 -1.61
CA ASP A 119 -11.89 1.86 -1.28
C ASP A 119 -13.08 2.42 -2.07
N MET A 120 -12.87 2.62 -3.38
CA MET A 120 -13.84 3.21 -4.30
C MET A 120 -15.05 2.30 -4.56
N ARG A 121 -14.97 1.02 -4.14
CA ARG A 121 -16.08 0.05 -4.24
C ARG A 121 -17.21 0.32 -3.23
N TYR A 122 -16.96 1.12 -2.20
CA TYR A 122 -17.93 1.46 -1.17
C TYR A 122 -18.25 2.97 -1.19
N PRO A 123 -19.45 3.37 -0.74
CA PRO A 123 -19.79 4.77 -0.51
C PRO A 123 -18.75 5.43 0.40
N GLU A 124 -18.44 6.71 0.16
CA GLU A 124 -17.34 7.39 0.84
C GLU A 124 -17.43 7.34 2.38
N GLY A 125 -18.63 7.48 2.93
CA GLY A 125 -18.90 7.41 4.37
C GLY A 125 -18.54 6.07 5.01
N ASP A 126 -18.59 4.97 4.26
CA ASP A 126 -18.34 3.60 4.73
C ASP A 126 -17.02 3.03 4.20
N SER A 127 -16.09 3.91 3.82
CA SER A 127 -14.86 3.55 3.10
C SER A 127 -13.61 3.91 3.91
N ILE A 128 -12.43 3.45 3.47
CA ILE A 128 -11.16 3.92 4.07
C ILE A 128 -11.02 5.45 4.03
N ARG A 129 -11.67 6.15 3.08
CA ARG A 129 -11.59 7.61 2.96
C ARG A 129 -12.21 8.28 4.19
N SER A 130 -13.34 7.80 4.70
CA SER A 130 -13.95 8.33 5.94
C SER A 130 -13.07 8.02 7.15
N THR A 131 -12.50 6.82 7.23
CA THR A 131 -11.57 6.45 8.31
C THR A 131 -10.34 7.36 8.34
N ARG A 132 -9.77 7.69 7.16
CA ARG A 132 -8.63 8.61 7.05
C ARG A 132 -8.96 10.03 7.53
N GLN A 133 -10.21 10.49 7.42
CA GLN A 133 -10.64 11.78 8.00
C GLN A 133 -10.44 11.80 9.53
N PHE A 134 -10.78 10.70 10.21
CA PHE A 134 -10.53 10.59 11.66
C PHE A 134 -9.05 10.48 11.97
N TRP A 135 -8.28 9.75 11.15
CA TRP A 135 -6.84 9.62 11.34
C TRP A 135 -6.09 10.94 11.20
N ILE A 136 -6.54 11.85 10.34
CA ILE A 136 -5.94 13.19 10.21
C ILE A 136 -5.98 13.96 11.53
N GLN A 137 -7.06 13.81 12.30
CA GLN A 137 -7.20 14.47 13.61
C GLN A 137 -6.16 14.01 14.64
N THR A 138 -5.53 12.84 14.41
CA THR A 138 -4.46 12.33 15.27
C THR A 138 -3.09 12.94 14.98
N GLY A 139 -2.92 13.63 13.84
CA GLY A 139 -1.63 14.12 13.36
C GLY A 139 -0.68 13.02 12.83
N LEU A 140 -1.12 11.76 12.79
CA LEU A 140 -0.35 10.61 12.30
C LEU A 140 -0.65 10.24 10.84
N HIS A 141 -1.54 10.99 10.17
CA HIS A 141 -1.96 10.73 8.79
C HIS A 141 -2.26 12.04 8.02
N PRO A 142 -1.86 12.15 6.74
CA PRO A 142 -0.89 11.30 6.03
C PRO A 142 0.50 11.26 6.70
N PRO A 143 1.37 10.30 6.37
CA PRO A 143 2.76 10.35 6.81
C PRO A 143 3.43 11.65 6.35
N SER A 144 4.18 12.29 7.25
CA SER A 144 4.78 13.62 7.04
C SER A 144 5.79 13.71 5.89
N LEU A 145 6.36 12.57 5.50
CA LEU A 145 7.34 12.49 4.41
C LEU A 145 6.69 12.23 3.05
N ASP A 146 5.40 11.88 3.03
CA ASP A 146 4.71 11.60 1.77
C ASP A 146 4.37 12.91 1.06
N PRO A 147 4.46 12.95 -0.28
CA PRO A 147 4.03 14.10 -1.02
C PRO A 147 2.51 14.31 -0.89
N ILE A 148 2.10 15.57 -0.71
CA ILE A 148 0.72 16.00 -0.69
C ILE A 148 0.52 17.00 -1.81
N LYS A 149 -0.55 16.84 -2.60
CA LYS A 149 -0.95 17.80 -3.62
C LYS A 149 -1.44 19.07 -2.92
N ILE A 150 -0.66 20.14 -3.03
CA ILE A 150 -1.00 21.50 -2.60
C ILE A 150 -2.16 22.03 -3.44
#